data_AF-A0A1X1T6F6-F1
#
_entry.id   AF-A0A1X1T6F6-F1
#
_cell.length_a   1.000
_cell.length_b   1.000
_cell.length_c   1.000
_cell.angle_alpha   90.00
_cell.angle_beta   90.00
_cell.angle_gamma   90.00
#
_symmetry.space_group_name_H-M   'P 1'
#
loop_
_entity.id
_entity.type
_entity.pdbx_description
1 polymer ?
#
loop_
_entity_poly.entity_id
_entity_poly.type
_entity_poly.pdbx_seq_one_letter_code
_entity_poly.pdbx_strand_id
1 'polypeptide(L)'
;MLATFLLPVLLSALPASAVGLAHADNSAYLNEVQSTVRVRMNENQAMRLGSAVCQTLRKGPDGQVTDQSRAEAAQAVARTSRSVGVNRNDGLDRGNAMRLTVAAEHHLC
;
A
#
# COMPACT_ATOMS: atom_id res chain seq x y z
N MET A 1 -19.55 51.75 -40.58
CA MET A 1 -20.06 50.37 -40.53
C MET A 1 -19.13 49.58 -39.62
N LEU A 2 -19.59 49.27 -38.39
CA LEU A 2 -18.90 48.37 -37.47
C LEU A 2 -19.29 46.93 -37.83
N ALA A 3 -18.30 46.06 -38.01
CA ALA A 3 -18.51 44.62 -38.00
C ALA A 3 -17.36 43.97 -37.24
N THR A 4 -17.57 43.86 -35.92
CA THR A 4 -16.83 43.01 -34.99
C THR A 4 -17.04 41.56 -35.41
N PHE A 5 -15.97 40.79 -35.66
CA PHE A 5 -16.08 39.34 -35.81
C PHE A 5 -15.15 38.62 -34.82
N LEU A 6 -15.81 37.73 -34.08
CA LEU A 6 -15.41 37.03 -32.87
C LEU A 6 -14.28 36.00 -33.07
N LEU A 7 -13.45 35.87 -32.03
CA LEU A 7 -12.51 34.78 -31.77
C LEU A 7 -13.16 33.39 -31.89
N PRO A 8 -12.46 32.39 -32.42
CA PRO A 8 -12.63 31.00 -32.01
C PRO A 8 -11.61 30.65 -30.92
N VAL A 9 -12.09 30.50 -29.68
CA VAL A 9 -11.33 29.87 -28.59
C VAL A 9 -11.22 28.37 -28.90
N LEU A 10 -10.04 27.94 -29.32
CA LEU A 10 -9.67 26.52 -29.44
C LEU A 10 -9.52 25.93 -28.03
N LEU A 11 -10.60 25.33 -27.53
CA LEU A 11 -10.60 24.56 -26.30
C LEU A 11 -9.99 23.18 -26.59
N SER A 12 -8.66 23.08 -26.49
CA SER A 12 -7.95 21.81 -26.57
C SER A 12 -8.42 20.89 -25.44
N ALA A 13 -9.21 19.88 -25.79
CA ALA A 13 -9.57 18.79 -24.88
C ALA A 13 -8.29 18.03 -24.51
N LEU A 14 -7.83 18.18 -23.28
CA LEU A 14 -6.76 17.33 -22.76
C LEU A 14 -7.30 15.89 -22.66
N PRO A 15 -6.58 14.89 -23.18
CA PRO A 15 -6.88 13.51 -22.84
C PRO A 15 -6.58 13.35 -21.35
N ALA A 16 -7.63 13.19 -20.54
CA ALA A 16 -7.50 12.68 -19.20
C ALA A 16 -6.95 11.26 -19.33
N SER A 17 -5.63 11.11 -19.21
CA SER A 17 -5.00 9.82 -19.01
C SER A 17 -5.58 9.23 -17.72
N ALA A 18 -6.60 8.38 -17.89
CA ALA A 18 -7.04 7.43 -16.90
C ALA A 18 -5.85 6.51 -16.64
N VAL A 19 -4.97 6.94 -15.74
CA VAL A 19 -4.03 6.05 -15.08
C VAL A 19 -4.93 5.05 -14.39
N GLY A 20 -5.01 3.83 -14.94
CA GLY A 20 -5.69 2.73 -14.31
C GLY A 20 -5.11 2.59 -12.91
N LEU A 21 -5.85 3.07 -11.92
CA LEU A 21 -5.54 2.82 -10.54
C LEU A 21 -5.69 1.30 -10.41
N ALA A 22 -4.58 0.58 -10.37
CA ALA A 22 -4.55 -0.67 -9.65
C ALA A 22 -4.94 -0.28 -8.22
N HIS A 23 -6.24 -0.34 -7.94
CA HIS A 23 -6.79 0.10 -6.67
C HIS A 23 -6.24 -0.85 -5.62
N ALA A 24 -5.39 -0.35 -4.73
CA ALA A 24 -5.03 -1.06 -3.52
C ALA A 24 -6.32 -1.57 -2.86
N ASP A 25 -6.44 -2.88 -2.69
CA ASP A 25 -7.63 -3.51 -2.12
C ASP A 25 -7.47 -3.60 -0.61
N ASN A 26 -7.77 -2.48 0.05
CA ASN A 26 -7.71 -2.36 1.50
C ASN A 26 -8.60 -3.42 2.18
N SER A 27 -9.75 -3.76 1.59
CA SER A 27 -10.66 -4.77 2.14
C SER A 27 -10.07 -6.17 2.06
N ALA A 28 -9.48 -6.56 0.92
CA ALA A 28 -8.82 -7.85 0.76
C ALA A 28 -7.62 -7.98 1.71
N TYR A 29 -6.83 -6.90 1.85
CA TYR A 29 -5.74 -6.84 2.83
C TYR A 29 -6.24 -7.07 4.26
N LEU A 30 -7.24 -6.31 4.71
CA LEU A 30 -7.75 -6.41 6.08
C LEU A 30 -8.36 -7.79 6.35
N ASN A 31 -9.08 -8.36 5.38
CA ASN A 31 -9.61 -9.71 5.47
C ASN A 31 -8.52 -10.77 5.58
N GLU A 32 -7.46 -10.69 4.75
CA GLU A 32 -6.34 -11.63 4.82
C GLU A 32 -5.60 -11.52 6.15
N VAL A 33 -5.34 -10.29 6.62
CA VAL A 33 -4.71 -10.03 7.92
C VAL A 33 -5.56 -10.62 9.04
N GLN A 34 -6.87 -10.38 9.05
CA GLN A 34 -7.76 -10.93 10.08
C GLN A 34 -7.75 -12.47 10.09
N SER A 35 -7.64 -13.11 8.93
CA SER A 35 -7.64 -14.58 8.82
C SER A 35 -6.30 -15.24 9.18
N THR A 36 -5.17 -14.58 8.90
CA THR A 36 -3.83 -15.20 8.96
C THR A 36 -2.94 -14.65 10.08
N VAL A 37 -3.19 -13.42 10.53
CA VAL A 37 -2.35 -12.69 11.48
C VAL A 37 -3.06 -12.65 12.83
N ARG A 38 -2.55 -13.41 13.79
CA ARG A 38 -3.11 -13.44 15.16
C ARG A 38 -2.47 -12.37 16.03
N VAL A 39 -2.72 -11.10 15.68
CA VAL A 39 -2.24 -9.94 16.43
C VAL A 39 -3.42 -9.08 16.85
N ARG A 40 -3.44 -8.65 18.11
CA ARG A 40 -4.45 -7.72 18.62
C ARG A 40 -4.16 -6.33 18.08
N MET A 41 -4.81 -5.97 16.99
CA MET A 41 -4.72 -4.63 16.40
C MET A 41 -6.04 -4.27 15.72
N ASN A 42 -6.32 -2.97 15.62
CA ASN A 42 -7.44 -2.45 14.83
C ASN A 42 -7.04 -2.23 13.36
N GLU A 43 -8.03 -2.00 12.50
CA GLU A 43 -7.82 -1.81 11.06
C GLU A 43 -6.87 -0.66 10.74
N ASN A 44 -6.94 0.47 11.47
CA ASN A 44 -6.04 1.60 11.27
C ASN A 44 -4.58 1.23 11.56
N GLN A 45 -4.33 0.43 12.61
CA GLN A 45 -3.00 -0.08 12.92
C GLN A 45 -2.54 -1.03 11.80
N ALA A 46 -3.39 -1.96 11.37
CA ALA A 46 -3.08 -2.88 10.27
C ALA A 46 -2.75 -2.12 8.97
N MET A 47 -3.54 -1.12 8.60
CA MET A 47 -3.31 -0.29 7.41
C MET A 47 -1.99 0.49 7.47
N ARG A 48 -1.64 1.04 8.64
CA ARG A 48 -0.35 1.73 8.82
C ARG A 48 0.83 0.78 8.69
N LEU A 49 0.72 -0.44 9.20
CA LEU A 49 1.74 -1.47 9.04
C LEU A 49 1.86 -1.91 7.57
N GLY A 50 0.74 -2.11 6.87
CA GLY A 50 0.72 -2.44 5.44
C GLY A 50 1.31 -1.33 4.57
N SER A 51 1.02 -0.07 4.87
CA SER A 51 1.64 1.07 4.17
C SER A 51 3.16 1.11 4.36
N ALA A 52 3.65 0.80 5.56
CA ALA A 52 5.10 0.71 5.82
C ALA A 52 5.76 -0.42 5.03
N VAL A 53 5.03 -1.52 4.77
CA VAL A 53 5.49 -2.57 3.86
C VAL A 53 5.66 -2.01 2.46
N CYS A 54 4.63 -1.41 1.86
CA CYS A 54 4.73 -0.93 0.47
C CYS A 54 5.79 0.17 0.26
N GLN A 55 6.08 0.96 1.29
CA GLN A 55 7.16 1.94 1.24
C GLN A 55 8.57 1.30 1.25
N THR A 56 8.69 0.11 1.84
CA THR A 56 9.97 -0.60 1.99
C THR A 56 10.19 -1.63 0.89
N LEU A 57 9.11 -2.21 0.38
CA LEU A 57 9.12 -3.30 -0.57
C LEU A 57 9.69 -2.83 -1.92
N ARG A 58 10.61 -3.63 -2.47
CA ARG A 58 11.33 -3.38 -3.72
C ARG A 58 11.22 -4.61 -4.61
N LYS A 59 10.93 -4.37 -5.89
CA LYS A 59 10.96 -5.39 -6.93
C LYS A 59 12.38 -5.45 -7.52
N GLY A 60 12.85 -6.66 -7.81
CA GLY A 60 14.10 -6.91 -8.50
C GLY A 60 14.03 -6.56 -9.99
N PRO A 61 15.13 -6.75 -10.74
CA PRO A 61 15.17 -6.50 -12.18
C PRO A 61 14.17 -7.33 -12.99
N ASP A 62 13.75 -8.47 -12.45
CA ASP A 62 12.74 -9.39 -12.98
C ASP A 62 11.30 -8.96 -12.66
N GLY A 63 11.12 -7.83 -11.96
CA GLY A 63 9.82 -7.33 -11.51
C GLY A 63 9.25 -8.08 -10.32
N GLN A 64 9.96 -9.07 -9.76
CA GLN A 64 9.51 -9.87 -8.64
C GLN A 64 10.04 -9.33 -7.31
N VAL A 65 9.28 -9.53 -6.24
CA VAL A 65 9.72 -9.17 -4.90
C VAL A 65 10.69 -10.24 -4.40
N THR A 66 11.88 -9.82 -4.00
CA THR A 66 12.90 -10.74 -3.48
C THR A 66 12.62 -11.10 -2.02
N ASP A 67 13.08 -12.28 -1.59
CA ASP A 67 12.96 -12.69 -0.20
C ASP A 67 13.70 -11.74 0.77
N GLN A 68 14.81 -11.16 0.32
CA GLN A 68 15.50 -10.12 1.06
C GLN A 68 14.61 -8.88 1.24
N SER A 69 13.97 -8.40 0.17
CA SER A 69 13.10 -7.23 0.27
C SER A 69 11.89 -7.48 1.17
N ARG A 70 11.29 -8.67 1.10
CA ARG A 70 10.25 -9.10 2.06
C ARG A 70 10.76 -9.08 3.50
N ALA A 71 11.96 -9.61 3.74
CA ALA A 71 12.55 -9.60 5.08
C ALA A 71 12.81 -8.18 5.60
N GLU A 72 13.27 -7.26 4.75
CA GLU A 72 13.46 -5.84 5.08
C GLU A 72 12.13 -5.16 5.40
N ALA A 73 11.09 -5.44 4.61
CA ALA A 73 9.74 -4.93 4.85
C ALA A 73 9.14 -5.47 6.18
N ALA A 74 9.34 -6.75 6.50
CA ALA A 74 8.92 -7.29 7.79
C ALA A 74 9.68 -6.66 8.98
N GLN A 75 10.96 -6.30 8.79
CA GLN A 75 11.67 -5.50 9.78
C GLN A 75 11.11 -4.08 9.90
N ALA A 76 10.68 -3.47 8.79
CA ALA A 76 10.00 -2.18 8.82
C ALA A 76 8.66 -2.26 9.59
N VAL A 77 7.88 -3.33 9.40
CA VAL A 77 6.68 -3.61 10.21
C VAL A 77 7.04 -3.64 11.69
N ALA A 78 8.08 -4.37 12.10
CA ALA A 78 8.51 -4.45 13.49
C ALA A 78 8.99 -3.10 14.07
N ARG A 79 9.55 -2.20 13.24
CA ARG A 79 9.92 -0.83 13.66
C ARG A 79 8.69 0.05 13.80
N THR A 80 7.80 0.04 12.79
CA THR A 80 6.57 0.85 12.75
C THR A 80 5.56 0.40 13.80
N SER A 81 5.55 -0.86 14.20
CA SER A 81 4.61 -1.36 15.21
C SER A 81 4.66 -0.58 16.52
N ARG A 82 5.86 -0.14 16.91
CA ARG A 82 6.07 0.67 18.11
C ARG A 82 5.36 2.01 18.04
N SER A 83 5.31 2.64 16.86
CA SER A 83 4.65 3.95 16.68
C SER A 83 3.13 3.84 16.60
N VAL A 84 2.60 2.66 16.26
CA VAL A 84 1.16 2.39 16.24
C VAL A 84 0.67 1.65 17.49
N GLY A 85 1.52 1.46 18.49
CA GLY A 85 1.17 0.83 19.77
C GLY A 85 1.00 -0.69 19.72
N VAL A 86 1.43 -1.35 18.65
CA VAL A 86 1.37 -2.81 18.51
C VAL A 86 2.74 -3.41 18.84
N ASN A 87 2.77 -4.42 19.72
CA ASN A 87 4.00 -5.02 20.18
C ASN A 87 3.89 -6.56 20.32
N ARG A 88 4.93 -7.18 20.89
CA ARG A 88 5.01 -8.62 21.05
C ARG A 88 3.92 -9.19 21.97
N ASN A 89 3.47 -8.45 22.98
CA ASN A 89 2.38 -8.86 23.87
C ASN A 89 1.03 -8.91 23.15
N ASP A 90 0.91 -8.16 22.05
CA ASP A 90 -0.27 -8.20 21.18
C ASP A 90 -0.21 -9.37 20.19
N GLY A 91 0.91 -10.11 20.16
CA GLY A 91 1.14 -11.24 19.25
C GLY A 91 2.02 -10.89 18.05
N LEU A 92 2.54 -9.66 17.93
CA LEU A 92 3.38 -9.30 16.78
C LEU A 92 4.79 -9.87 16.92
N ASP A 93 4.94 -11.13 16.55
CA ASP A 93 6.22 -11.81 16.37
C ASP A 93 6.72 -11.72 14.91
N ARG A 94 7.89 -12.31 14.64
CA ARG A 94 8.49 -12.31 13.30
C ARG A 94 7.61 -13.02 12.27
N GLY A 95 6.90 -14.07 12.65
CA GLY A 95 6.03 -14.82 11.73
C GLY A 95 4.81 -14.00 11.34
N ASN A 96 4.16 -13.36 12.30
CA ASN A 96 3.04 -12.46 12.06
C ASN A 96 3.47 -11.20 11.28
N ALA A 97 4.67 -10.66 11.54
CA ALA A 97 5.24 -9.57 10.72
C ALA A 97 5.44 -9.99 9.26
N MET A 98 5.96 -11.20 9.00
CA MET A 98 6.10 -11.72 7.63
C MET A 98 4.74 -11.94 6.95
N ARG A 99 3.73 -12.46 7.67
CA ARG A 99 2.38 -12.63 7.11
C ARG A 99 1.72 -11.29 6.75
N LEU A 100 1.87 -10.27 7.59
CA LEU A 100 1.47 -8.90 7.28
C LEU A 100 2.16 -8.40 6.00
N THR A 101 3.45 -8.66 5.86
CA THR A 101 4.22 -8.29 4.67
C THR A 101 3.69 -8.97 3.41
N VAL A 102 3.41 -10.27 3.46
CA VAL A 102 2.85 -11.02 2.32
C VAL A 102 1.46 -10.51 1.95
N ALA A 103 0.57 -10.29 2.92
CA ALA A 103 -0.76 -9.75 2.66
C ALA A 103 -0.71 -8.34 2.03
N ALA A 104 0.19 -7.48 2.51
CA ALA A 104 0.38 -6.16 1.94
C ALA A 104 0.98 -6.22 0.52
N GLU A 105 1.94 -7.11 0.28
CA GLU A 105 2.48 -7.37 -1.06
C GLU A 105 1.38 -7.78 -2.04
N HIS A 106 0.46 -8.66 -1.64
CA HIS A 106 -0.61 -9.16 -2.50
C HIS A 106 -1.67 -8.11 -2.84
N HIS A 107 -2.04 -7.27 -1.88
CA HIS A 107 -3.26 -6.45 -1.98
C HIS A 107 -3.01 -4.94 -2.01
N LEU A 108 -1.83 -4.46 -1.60
CA LEU A 108 -1.57 -3.03 -1.41
C LEU A 108 -0.47 -2.42 -2.30
N CYS A 109 0.54 -3.16 -2.80
CA CYS A 109 1.83 -2.59 -3.25
C CYS A 109 2.14 -2.48 -4.78
#